data_AF-A0A946ZDB3-F1
#
_entry.id   AF-A0A946ZDB3-F1
#
_cell.length_a   1.000
_cell.length_b   1.000
_cell.length_c   1.000
_cell.angle_alpha   90.00
_cell.angle_beta   90.00
_cell.angle_gamma   90.00
#
_symmetry.space_group_name_H-M   'P 1'
#
loop_
_entity.id
_entity.type
_entity.pdbx_description
1 polymer ?
#
loop_
_entity_poly.entity_id
_entity_poly.type
_entity_poly.pdbx_seq_one_letter_code
_entity_poly.pdbx_strand_id
1 'polypeptide(L)'
;MKKLLLLLLSLALTQTMKSQRMSSSKKAIVASVEAHKEKLIAISDSIWALAETAFEEDDSAEILASYAEKNGFTVQRGVAGMPTAFVATYGSGSP
;
A
#
# COMPACT_ATOMS: atom_id res chain seq x y z
N MET A 1 14.26 -44.06 -23.15
CA MET A 1 14.64 -43.29 -21.94
C MET A 1 14.66 -41.77 -22.16
N LYS A 2 15.39 -41.24 -23.15
CA LYS A 2 15.45 -39.79 -23.42
C LYS A 2 14.09 -39.13 -23.72
N LYS A 3 13.22 -39.79 -24.50
CA LYS A 3 11.84 -39.30 -24.80
C LYS A 3 10.92 -39.29 -23.57
N LEU A 4 11.11 -40.24 -22.64
CA LEU A 4 10.35 -40.31 -21.39
C LEU A 4 10.81 -39.23 -20.40
N LEU A 5 12.12 -38.95 -20.37
CA LEU A 5 12.72 -37.87 -19.59
C LEU A 5 12.25 -36.48 -20.08
N LEU A 6 12.17 -36.28 -21.41
CA LEU A 6 11.65 -35.06 -22.02
C LEU A 6 10.16 -34.83 -21.74
N LEU A 7 9.34 -35.89 -21.70
CA LEU A 7 7.91 -35.82 -21.38
C LEU A 7 7.66 -35.50 -19.90
N LEU A 8 8.51 -36.01 -18.99
CA LEU A 8 8.44 -35.70 -17.56
C LEU A 8 8.89 -34.27 -17.27
N LEU A 9 9.88 -33.77 -18.01
CA LEU A 9 10.36 -32.39 -17.90
C LEU A 9 9.31 -31.38 -18.39
N SER A 10 8.60 -31.67 -19.49
CA SER A 10 7.51 -30.82 -19.96
C SER A 10 6.30 -30.84 -19.02
N LEU A 11 5.98 -31.98 -18.42
CA LEU A 11 4.91 -32.09 -17.43
C LEU A 11 5.25 -31.28 -16.16
N ALA A 12 6.49 -31.34 -15.68
CA ALA A 12 6.95 -30.52 -14.55
C ALA A 12 6.90 -29.01 -14.84
N LEU A 13 7.18 -28.60 -16.08
CA LEU A 13 7.10 -27.20 -16.52
C LEU A 13 5.66 -26.65 -16.55
N THR A 14 4.66 -27.50 -16.75
CA THR A 14 3.24 -27.09 -16.69
C THR A 14 2.71 -26.92 -15.26
N GLN A 15 3.33 -27.58 -14.28
CA GLN A 15 2.93 -27.51 -12.86
C GLN A 15 3.35 -26.18 -12.21
N THR A 16 4.47 -25.58 -12.63
CA THR A 16 4.92 -24.28 -12.13
C THR A 16 4.03 -23.11 -12.57
N MET A 17 3.41 -23.18 -13.76
CA MET A 17 2.50 -22.14 -14.26
C MET A 17 1.18 -22.02 -13.47
N LYS A 18 0.70 -23.11 -12.83
CA LYS A 18 -0.54 -23.07 -12.05
C LYS A 18 -0.39 -22.38 -10.69
N SER A 19 0.82 -22.33 -10.14
CA SER A 19 1.11 -21.76 -8.80
C SER A 19 1.02 -20.22 -8.78
N GLN A 20 1.17 -19.56 -9.93
CA GLN A 20 1.24 -18.09 -10.03
C GLN A 20 -0.13 -17.38 -10.16
N ARG A 21 -1.26 -18.06 -9.94
CA ARG A 21 -2.59 -17.44 -10.13
C ARG A 21 -2.95 -16.57 -8.93
N MET A 22 -2.96 -15.24 -9.11
CA MET A 22 -3.42 -14.30 -8.08
C MET A 22 -4.86 -14.60 -7.64
N SER A 23 -5.11 -14.59 -6.32
CA SER A 23 -6.47 -14.66 -5.77
C SER A 23 -7.32 -13.46 -6.23
N SER A 24 -8.64 -13.60 -6.18
CA SER A 24 -9.57 -12.50 -6.51
C SER A 24 -9.29 -11.27 -5.65
N SER A 25 -9.10 -11.44 -4.34
CA SER A 25 -8.77 -10.35 -3.41
C SER A 25 -7.45 -9.66 -3.81
N LYS A 26 -6.41 -10.42 -4.16
CA LYS A 26 -5.13 -9.83 -4.57
C LYS A 26 -5.27 -9.02 -5.87
N LYS A 27 -6.07 -9.49 -6.83
CA LYS A 27 -6.34 -8.74 -8.07
C LYS A 27 -7.11 -7.45 -7.78
N ALA A 28 -8.12 -7.50 -6.91
CA ALA A 28 -8.89 -6.33 -6.51
C ALA A 28 -8.01 -5.28 -5.79
N ILE A 29 -7.12 -5.72 -4.91
CA ILE A 29 -6.16 -4.83 -4.23
C ILE A 29 -5.22 -4.17 -5.23
N VAL A 30 -4.63 -4.93 -6.18
CA VAL A 30 -3.77 -4.35 -7.22
C VAL A 30 -4.52 -3.33 -8.07
N ALA A 31 -5.75 -3.65 -8.50
CA ALA A 31 -6.58 -2.70 -9.26
C ALA A 31 -6.89 -1.43 -8.45
N SER A 32 -7.13 -1.57 -7.14
CA SER A 32 -7.33 -0.42 -6.24
C SER A 32 -6.07 0.44 -6.16
N VAL A 33 -4.89 -0.17 -5.98
CA VAL A 33 -3.62 0.59 -5.93
C VAL A 33 -3.38 1.35 -7.24
N GLU A 34 -3.60 0.71 -8.40
CA GLU A 34 -3.47 1.37 -9.70
C GLU A 34 -4.45 2.54 -9.85
N ALA A 35 -5.69 2.40 -9.37
CA ALA A 35 -6.69 3.46 -9.40
C ALA A 35 -6.30 4.69 -8.55
N HIS A 36 -5.51 4.50 -7.48
CA HIS A 36 -5.07 5.58 -6.58
C HIS A 36 -3.66 6.09 -6.89
N LYS A 37 -2.97 5.48 -7.87
CA LYS A 37 -1.55 5.70 -8.16
C LYS A 37 -1.18 7.17 -8.34
N GLU A 38 -1.89 7.89 -9.21
CA GLU A 38 -1.57 9.29 -9.52
C GLU A 38 -1.65 10.18 -8.27
N LYS A 39 -2.68 9.97 -7.45
CA LYS A 39 -2.88 10.74 -6.21
C LYS A 39 -1.82 10.41 -5.16
N LEU A 40 -1.45 9.14 -5.02
CA LEU A 40 -0.39 8.72 -4.09
C LEU A 40 0.98 9.27 -4.50
N ILE A 41 1.30 9.26 -5.80
CA ILE A 41 2.52 9.88 -6.33
C ILE A 41 2.53 11.38 -6.04
N ALA A 42 1.43 12.09 -6.33
CA ALA A 42 1.35 13.53 -6.07
C ALA A 42 1.53 13.88 -4.59
N ILE A 43 0.98 13.08 -3.67
CA ILE A 43 1.20 13.24 -2.22
C ILE A 43 2.67 13.04 -1.87
N SER A 44 3.29 11.98 -2.38
CA SER A 44 4.71 11.70 -2.15
C SER A 44 5.60 12.84 -2.65
N ASP A 45 5.35 13.34 -3.85
CA ASP A 45 6.11 14.45 -4.44
C ASP A 45 5.92 15.75 -3.64
N SER A 46 4.70 16.00 -3.15
CA SER A 46 4.40 17.19 -2.33
C SER A 46 5.15 17.16 -1.01
N ILE A 47 5.13 16.02 -0.29
CA ILE A 47 5.86 15.85 0.97
C ILE A 47 7.38 16.05 0.73
N TRP A 48 7.91 15.46 -0.34
CA TRP A 48 9.32 15.61 -0.68
C TRP A 48 9.71 17.07 -0.98
N ALA A 49 8.83 17.83 -1.62
CA ALA A 49 9.08 19.22 -1.99
C ALA A 49 9.07 20.20 -0.80
N LEU A 50 8.41 19.85 0.30
CA LEU A 50 8.33 20.70 1.50
C LEU A 50 9.67 20.82 2.23
N ALA A 51 10.53 19.79 2.14
CA ALA A 51 11.87 19.76 2.75
C ALA A 51 11.88 20.10 4.26
N GLU A 52 10.81 19.73 4.96
CA GLU A 52 10.67 19.93 6.41
C GLU A 52 11.60 19.00 7.19
N THR A 53 12.12 19.49 8.31
CA THR A 53 12.96 18.73 9.23
C THR A 53 12.14 18.03 10.30
N ALA A 54 12.73 17.00 10.92
CA ALA A 54 12.11 16.26 12.01
C ALA A 54 11.61 17.17 13.15
N PHE A 55 10.38 16.93 13.60
CA PHE A 55 9.61 17.71 14.58
C PHE A 55 9.13 19.09 14.12
N GLU A 56 9.32 19.43 12.85
CA GLU A 56 8.84 20.67 12.22
C GLU A 56 8.04 20.37 10.92
N GLU A 57 7.64 19.11 10.72
CA GLU A 57 6.86 18.66 9.57
C GLU A 57 5.35 18.97 9.63
N ASP A 58 4.99 20.23 9.88
CA ASP A 58 3.60 20.68 10.03
C ASP A 58 2.76 20.40 8.76
N ASP A 59 3.26 20.78 7.59
CA ASP A 59 2.53 20.63 6.33
C ASP A 59 2.51 19.17 5.87
N SER A 60 3.63 18.44 6.01
CA SER A 60 3.69 17.02 5.65
C SER A 60 2.80 16.16 6.55
N ALA A 61 2.77 16.43 7.86
CA ALA A 61 1.87 15.76 8.79
C ALA A 61 0.40 16.04 8.45
N GLU A 62 0.07 17.30 8.13
CA GLU A 62 -1.28 17.69 7.72
C GLU A 62 -1.71 16.95 6.45
N ILE A 63 -0.86 16.89 5.42
CA ILE A 63 -1.15 16.19 4.16
C ILE A 63 -1.55 14.73 4.42
N LEU A 64 -0.77 14.01 5.22
CA LEU A 64 -1.00 12.59 5.49
C LEU A 64 -2.24 12.37 6.35
N ALA A 65 -2.40 13.15 7.42
CA ALA A 65 -3.55 13.07 8.32
C ALA A 65 -4.86 13.39 7.58
N SER A 66 -4.89 14.50 6.82
CA SER A 66 -6.02 14.88 5.97
C SER A 66 -6.34 13.81 4.93
N TYR A 67 -5.32 13.18 4.33
CA TYR A 67 -5.55 12.10 3.36
C TYR A 67 -6.21 10.89 4.03
N ALA A 68 -5.76 10.50 5.23
CA ALA A 68 -6.39 9.41 5.98
C ALA A 68 -7.85 9.75 6.35
N GLU A 69 -8.12 10.95 6.89
CA GLU A 69 -9.48 11.42 7.22
C GLU A 69 -10.41 11.34 6.00
N LYS A 70 -9.96 11.85 4.85
CA LYS A 70 -10.72 11.83 3.59
C LYS A 70 -11.06 10.42 3.10
N ASN A 71 -10.27 9.42 3.50
CA ASN A 71 -10.49 8.01 3.14
C ASN A 71 -11.22 7.22 4.25
N GLY A 72 -11.84 7.91 5.20
CA GLY A 72 -12.71 7.30 6.21
C GLY A 72 -11.99 6.81 7.47
N PHE A 73 -10.73 7.19 7.68
CA PHE A 73 -10.07 6.96 8.96
C PHE A 73 -10.54 7.99 9.99
N THR A 74 -10.66 7.56 11.24
CA THR A 74 -10.74 8.46 12.39
C THR A 74 -9.32 8.90 12.74
N VAL A 75 -9.05 10.20 12.69
CA VAL A 75 -7.71 10.71 12.97
C VAL A 75 -7.69 11.51 14.27
N GLN A 76 -6.72 11.19 15.13
CA GLN A 76 -6.38 11.94 16.32
C GLN A 76 -5.06 12.65 16.09
N ARG A 77 -5.04 13.98 16.20
CA ARG A 77 -3.87 14.85 15.99
C ARG A 77 -3.28 15.31 17.32
N GLY A 78 -2.03 15.76 17.33
CA GLY A 78 -1.37 16.27 18.53
C GLY A 78 -1.03 15.19 19.56
N VAL A 79 -0.81 13.95 19.13
CA VAL A 79 -0.68 12.80 20.05
C VAL A 79 0.60 12.92 20.89
N ALA A 80 0.49 12.56 22.17
CA ALA A 80 1.60 12.65 23.14
C ALA A 80 2.21 14.06 23.27
N GLY A 81 1.43 15.11 23.01
CA GLY A 81 1.88 16.51 23.11
C GLY A 81 2.77 16.96 21.96
N MET A 82 2.90 16.17 20.90
CA MET A 82 3.63 16.52 19.68
C MET A 82 2.65 17.03 18.62
N PRO A 83 2.68 18.32 18.23
CA PRO A 83 1.70 18.91 17.32
C PRO A 83 1.57 18.18 15.97
N THR A 84 2.70 17.73 15.41
CA THR A 84 2.78 17.04 14.11
C THR A 84 2.42 15.55 14.20
N ALA A 85 2.33 14.96 15.40
CA ALA A 85 2.04 13.54 15.54
C ALA A 85 0.54 13.27 15.42
N PHE A 86 0.18 12.25 14.65
CA PHE A 86 -1.21 11.81 14.51
C PHE A 86 -1.34 10.27 14.53
N VAL A 87 -2.52 9.80 14.92
CA VAL A 87 -2.94 8.40 14.85
C VAL A 87 -4.15 8.32 13.94
N ALA A 88 -4.08 7.49 12.89
CA ALA A 88 -5.20 7.18 12.01
C ALA A 88 -5.72 5.78 12.33
N THR A 89 -6.98 5.67 12.74
CA THR A 89 -7.66 4.41 13.05
C THR A 89 -8.75 4.14 12.04
N TYR A 90 -8.78 2.92 11.52
CA TYR A 90 -9.88 2.40 10.73
C TYR A 90 -10.40 1.16 11.43
N GLY A 91 -11.73 1.01 11.46
CA GLY A 91 -12.31 -0.21 12.00
C GLY A 91 -12.60 -0.23 13.49
N SER A 92 -13.10 -1.38 13.95
CA SER A 92 -13.32 -1.68 15.37
C SER A 92 -13.23 -3.20 15.60
N GLY A 93 -12.12 -3.65 16.17
CA GLY A 93 -11.84 -5.07 16.40
C GLY A 93 -11.37 -5.82 15.15
N SER A 94 -12.10 -5.70 14.04
CA SER A 94 -11.68 -6.15 12.70
C SER A 94 -12.66 -5.72 11.59
N PRO A 95 -12.17 -5.44 10.35
CA PRO A 95 -10.87 -4.79 10.16
C PRO A 95 -10.83 -3.53 11.02
#